data_AF-A0A2W0AYF1-F1
#
_entry.id   AF-A0A2W0AYF1-F1
#
_cell.length_a   1.000
_cell.length_b   1.000
_cell.length_c   1.000
_cell.angle_alpha   90.00
_cell.angle_beta   90.00
_cell.angle_gamma   90.00
#
_symmetry.space_group_name_H-M   'P 1'
#
loop_
_entity.id
_entity.type
_entity.pdbx_description
1 polymer ?
#
loop_
_entity_poly.entity_id
_entity_poly.type
_entity_poly.pdbx_seq_one_letter_code
_entity_poly.pdbx_strand_id
1 'polypeptide(L)'
;MGLSTSWACLFGAWWILIPYVLWMLVFNIGGEELWWRGYVLPRQELAFGMITWVVHGLLWSVFHLFMQPSLWDAVRMEISGVALSFVAQRTKSTGLASSATALGTCLSF
;
A
#
# COMPACT_ATOMS: atom_id res chain seq x y z
N MET A 1 -44.05 -0.79 14.91
CA MET A 1 -42.70 -0.19 14.78
C MET A 1 -42.16 -0.56 13.42
N GLY A 2 -42.26 0.36 12.47
CA GLY A 2 -41.95 0.12 11.06
C GLY A 2 -40.46 0.21 10.79
N LEU A 3 -39.89 -0.87 10.25
CA LEU A 3 -38.58 -0.87 9.59
C LEU A 3 -38.72 -0.17 8.23
N SER A 4 -38.85 1.15 8.23
CA SER A 4 -38.88 1.95 6.99
C SER A 4 -37.49 2.54 6.68
N THR A 5 -36.89 2.02 5.62
CA THR A 5 -36.03 2.73 4.64
C THR A 5 -34.71 3.33 5.16
N SER A 6 -33.72 2.51 5.48
CA SER A 6 -32.31 2.96 5.60
C SER A 6 -31.63 3.27 4.25
N TRP A 7 -32.14 2.73 3.15
CA TRP A 7 -31.52 2.84 1.82
C TRP A 7 -31.69 4.19 1.12
N ALA A 8 -32.72 4.96 1.49
CA ALA A 8 -32.98 6.27 0.87
C ALA A 8 -31.99 7.37 1.32
N CYS A 9 -31.35 7.22 2.48
CA CYS A 9 -30.48 8.24 3.07
C CYS A 9 -29.05 8.30 2.48
N LEU A 10 -28.68 7.35 1.61
CA LEU A 10 -27.33 7.29 1.02
C LEU A 10 -27.22 8.02 -0.34
N PHE A 11 -28.35 8.26 -1.01
CA PHE A 11 -28.35 9.01 -2.27
C PHE A 11 -27.94 10.48 -2.01
N GLY A 12 -26.77 10.87 -2.53
CA GLY A 12 -26.21 12.22 -2.34
C GLY A 12 -25.42 12.43 -1.03
N ALA A 13 -25.24 11.39 -0.22
CA ALA A 13 -24.47 11.43 1.02
C ALA A 13 -22.94 11.39 0.78
N TRP A 14 -22.43 12.30 -0.05
CA TRP A 14 -21.01 12.39 -0.42
C TRP A 14 -20.07 12.58 0.78
N TRP A 15 -20.59 13.08 1.90
CA TRP A 15 -19.84 13.21 3.14
C TRP A 15 -19.30 11.87 3.67
N ILE A 16 -19.90 10.73 3.31
CA ILE A 16 -19.42 9.38 3.65
C ILE A 16 -18.07 9.05 3.00
N LEU A 17 -17.76 9.67 1.86
CA LEU A 17 -16.46 9.47 1.21
C LEU A 17 -15.30 9.98 2.08
N ILE A 18 -15.52 11.02 2.88
CA ILE A 18 -14.46 11.60 3.73
C ILE A 18 -13.96 10.61 4.78
N PRO A 19 -14.80 10.07 5.68
CA PRO A 19 -14.35 9.07 6.65
C PRO A 19 -13.87 7.79 5.96
N TYR A 20 -14.46 7.40 4.82
CA TYR A 20 -13.99 6.25 4.04
C TYR A 20 -12.55 6.44 3.53
N VAL A 21 -12.25 7.58 2.90
CA VAL A 21 -10.91 7.90 2.38
C VAL A 21 -9.91 8.01 3.54
N LEU A 22 -10.28 8.64 4.65
CA LEU A 22 -9.42 8.71 5.84
C LEU A 22 -9.14 7.33 6.43
N TRP A 23 -10.16 6.48 6.52
CA TRP A 23 -10.00 5.11 6.99
C TRP A 23 -9.08 4.30 6.08
N MET A 24 -9.27 4.41 4.77
CA MET A 24 -8.39 3.80 3.77
C MET A 24 -6.96 4.33 3.87
N LEU A 25 -6.76 5.64 3.97
CA LEU A 25 -5.41 6.22 4.04
C LEU A 25 -4.65 5.72 5.29
N VAL A 26 -5.32 5.65 6.44
CA VAL A 26 -4.67 5.27 7.71
C VAL A 26 -4.47 3.76 7.81
N PHE A 27 -5.52 2.97 7.58
CA PHE A 27 -5.46 1.52 7.83
C PHE A 27 -4.96 0.73 6.64
N ASN A 28 -5.25 1.18 5.41
CA ASN A 28 -4.75 0.52 4.21
C ASN A 28 -3.31 0.97 3.95
N ILE A 29 -3.08 2.24 3.59
CA ILE A 29 -1.75 2.71 3.22
C ILE A 29 -0.82 2.78 4.44
N GLY A 30 -1.26 3.41 5.53
CA GLY A 30 -0.45 3.53 6.75
C GLY A 30 -0.15 2.16 7.39
N GLY A 31 -1.16 1.29 7.45
CA GLY A 31 -1.01 -0.07 7.99
C GLY A 31 -0.07 -0.93 7.14
N GLU A 32 -0.25 -0.89 5.82
CA GLU A 32 0.61 -1.62 4.86
C GLU A 32 2.06 -1.16 4.97
N GLU A 33 2.31 0.15 4.95
CA GLU A 33 3.66 0.68 4.99
C GLU A 33 4.36 0.39 6.34
N LEU A 34 3.63 0.47 7.46
CA LEU A 34 4.15 0.10 8.78
C LEU A 34 4.48 -1.40 8.85
N TRP A 35 3.65 -2.24 8.24
CA TRP A 35 3.89 -3.68 8.18
C TRP A 35 5.10 -4.01 7.31
N TRP A 36 5.11 -3.60 6.04
CA TRP A 36 6.14 -3.97 5.09
C TRP A 36 7.48 -3.29 5.41
N ARG A 37 7.50 -1.97 5.58
CA ARG A 37 8.77 -1.25 5.79
C ARG A 37 9.12 -1.01 7.25
N GLY A 38 8.13 -0.95 8.13
CA GLY A 38 8.37 -0.81 9.57
C GLY A 38 8.73 -2.14 10.25
N TYR A 39 8.15 -3.26 9.80
CA TYR A 39 8.32 -4.56 10.48
C TYR A 39 9.04 -5.62 9.64
N VAL A 40 8.64 -5.84 8.38
CA VAL A 40 9.18 -6.92 7.53
C VAL A 40 10.57 -6.57 6.98
N LEU A 41 10.76 -5.38 6.41
CA LEU A 41 12.01 -4.94 5.78
C LEU A 41 13.21 -5.01 6.75
N PRO A 42 13.15 -4.49 8.00
CA PRO A 42 14.30 -4.57 8.92
C PRO A 42 14.68 -6.01 9.29
N ARG A 43 13.71 -6.93 9.32
CA ARG A 43 13.97 -8.36 9.57
C ARG A 43 14.61 -9.04 8.37
N GLN A 44 14.17 -8.69 7.17
CA GLN A 44 14.79 -9.19 5.96
C GLN A 44 16.20 -8.60 5.78
N GLU A 45 16.46 -7.37 6.21
CA GLU A 45 17.81 -6.80 6.23
C GLU A 45 18.78 -7.59 7.10
N LEU A 46 18.30 -8.11 8.25
CA LEU A 46 19.09 -8.96 9.13
C LEU A 46 19.42 -10.34 8.50
N ALA A 47 18.56 -10.85 7.62
CA ALA A 47 18.74 -12.15 6.97
C ALA A 47 19.48 -12.09 5.63
N PHE A 48 19.18 -11.09 4.81
CA PHE A 48 19.60 -10.99 3.40
C PHE A 48 20.55 -9.80 3.13
N GLY A 49 20.74 -8.88 4.07
CA GLY A 49 21.69 -7.78 3.96
C GLY A 49 21.46 -6.91 2.72
N MET A 50 22.47 -6.80 1.85
CA MET A 50 22.45 -5.89 0.70
C MET A 50 21.49 -6.28 -0.44
N ILE A 51 21.03 -7.54 -0.51
CA ILE A 51 20.06 -7.98 -1.53
C ILE A 51 18.61 -7.88 -1.05
N THR A 52 18.39 -7.39 0.18
CA THR A 52 17.07 -7.30 0.79
C THR A 52 16.08 -6.52 -0.06
N TRP A 53 16.46 -5.41 -0.68
CA TRP A 53 15.57 -4.64 -1.55
C TRP A 53 14.98 -5.45 -2.71
N VAL A 54 15.72 -6.40 -3.29
CA VAL A 54 15.23 -7.29 -4.36
C VAL A 54 14.21 -8.26 -3.80
N VAL A 55 14.57 -8.96 -2.72
CA VAL A 55 13.71 -9.96 -2.08
C VAL A 55 12.42 -9.31 -1.56
N HIS A 56 12.54 -8.15 -0.91
CA HIS A 56 11.42 -7.41 -0.37
C HIS A 56 10.49 -6.90 -1.47
N GLY A 57 11.05 -6.29 -2.53
CA GLY A 57 10.28 -5.81 -3.67
C GLY A 57 9.50 -6.94 -4.34
N LEU A 58 10.17 -8.06 -4.65
CA LEU A 58 9.52 -9.25 -5.22
C LEU A 58 8.40 -9.79 -4.33
N LEU A 59 8.66 -9.93 -3.03
CA LEU A 59 7.68 -10.51 -2.09
C LEU A 59 6.46 -9.59 -1.92
N TRP A 60 6.67 -8.27 -1.94
CA TRP A 60 5.59 -7.28 -1.95
C TRP A 60 4.79 -7.33 -3.26
N SER A 61 5.43 -7.49 -4.41
CA SER A 61 4.75 -7.60 -5.71
C SER A 61 3.95 -8.89 -5.84
N VAL A 62 4.51 -10.03 -5.41
CA VAL A 62 3.80 -11.31 -5.36
C VAL A 62 2.57 -11.22 -4.46
N PHE A 63 2.67 -10.52 -3.32
CA PHE A 63 1.53 -10.28 -2.46
C PHE A 63 0.44 -9.48 -3.19
N HIS A 64 0.78 -8.56 -4.08
CA HIS A 64 -0.21 -7.72 -4.76
C HIS A 64 -0.82 -8.34 -6.02
N LEU A 65 -0.29 -9.47 -6.52
CA LEU A 65 -0.77 -10.12 -7.75
C LEU A 65 -2.27 -10.41 -7.75
N PHE A 66 -2.87 -10.71 -6.60
CA PHE A 66 -4.31 -11.00 -6.52
C PHE A 66 -5.18 -9.76 -6.79
N MET A 67 -4.60 -8.56 -6.69
CA MET A 67 -5.29 -7.29 -6.85
C MET A 67 -5.10 -6.68 -8.24
N GLN A 68 -4.14 -7.17 -9.04
CA GLN A 68 -3.92 -6.66 -10.39
C GLN A 68 -4.87 -7.32 -11.42
N PRO A 69 -5.54 -6.52 -12.27
CA PRO A 69 -6.36 -7.04 -13.36
C PRO A 69 -5.55 -7.70 -14.48
N SER A 70 -4.30 -7.27 -14.68
CA SER A 70 -3.45 -7.77 -15.77
C SER A 70 -2.01 -7.99 -15.33
N LEU A 71 -1.31 -8.90 -16.03
CA LEU A 71 0.11 -9.14 -15.81
C LEU A 71 0.97 -7.90 -16.11
N TRP A 72 0.51 -7.01 -16.98
CA TRP A 72 1.20 -5.76 -17.27
C TRP A 72 1.16 -4.79 -16.09
N ASP A 73 0.03 -4.73 -15.38
CA ASP A 73 -0.10 -3.94 -14.16
C ASP A 73 0.78 -4.50 -13.05
N ALA A 74 0.86 -5.83 -12.96
CA ALA A 74 1.74 -6.50 -12.01
C ALA A 74 3.21 -6.16 -12.25
N VAL A 75 3.68 -6.20 -13.50
CA VAL A 75 5.07 -5.85 -13.85
C VAL A 75 5.38 -4.38 -13.56
N ARG A 76 4.47 -3.45 -13.88
CA ARG A 76 4.66 -2.04 -13.55
C ARG A 76 4.77 -1.81 -12.04
N MET A 77 3.95 -2.52 -11.27
CA MET A 77 3.96 -2.46 -9.81
C MET A 77 5.18 -3.16 -9.21
N GLU A 78 5.73 -4.18 -9.87
CA GLU A 78 6.99 -4.82 -9.47
C GLU A 78 8.18 -3.87 -9.58
N ILE A 79 8.29 -3.16 -10.69
CA ILE A 79 9.36 -2.19 -10.89
C ILE A 79 9.29 -1.09 -9.82
N SER A 80 8.11 -0.56 -9.53
CA SER A 80 7.95 0.48 -8.49
C SER A 80 8.21 -0.07 -7.09
N GLY A 81 7.73 -1.27 -6.76
CA GLY A 81 7.95 -1.94 -5.47
C GLY A 81 9.42 -2.19 -5.18
N VAL A 82 10.17 -2.68 -6.16
CA VAL A 82 11.63 -2.89 -6.06
C VAL A 82 12.37 -1.56 -5.91
N ALA A 83 12.02 -0.54 -6.72
CA ALA A 83 12.64 0.79 -6.63
C ALA A 83 12.40 1.46 -5.27
N LEU A 84 11.17 1.38 -4.75
CA LEU A 84 10.82 1.88 -3.43
C LEU A 84 11.58 1.13 -2.32
N SER A 85 11.70 -0.20 -2.43
CA SER A 85 12.44 -1.04 -1.47
C SER A 85 13.92 -0.67 -1.44
N PHE A 86 14.50 -0.37 -2.60
CA PHE A 86 15.87 0.13 -2.70
C PHE A 86 16.03 1.48 -2.00
N VAL A 87 15.13 2.44 -2.26
CA VAL A 87 15.16 3.75 -1.60
C VAL A 87 15.01 3.59 -0.09
N ALA A 88 14.02 2.83 0.38
CA ALA A 88 13.76 2.62 1.80
C ALA A 88 14.94 1.98 2.55
N GLN A 89 15.58 0.98 1.93
CA GLN A 89 16.78 0.34 2.49
C GLN A 89 17.95 1.34 2.62
N ARG A 90 18.10 2.27 1.66
CA ARG A 90 19.18 3.26 1.66
C ARG A 90 18.93 4.44 2.58
N THR A 91 17.69 4.90 2.71
CA THR A 91 17.35 6.05 3.56
C THR A 91 17.10 5.66 5.02
N LYS A 92 16.82 4.38 5.32
CA LYS A 92 16.38 3.89 6.64
C LYS A 92 15.23 4.70 7.24
N SER A 93 14.48 5.43 6.41
CA SER A 93 13.38 6.29 6.86
C SER A 93 12.07 5.70 6.36
N THR A 94 11.21 5.34 7.30
CA THR A 94 9.87 4.83 7.01
C THR A 94 9.02 5.92 6.37
N GLY A 95 9.11 7.17 6.85
CA GLY A 95 8.26 8.28 6.41
C GLY A 95 8.46 8.77 4.96
N LEU A 96 9.68 8.69 4.41
CA LEU A 96 9.94 9.09 3.02
C LEU A 96 9.50 8.01 2.03
N ALA A 97 9.54 6.74 2.46
CA ALA A 97 9.00 5.64 1.69
C ALA A 97 7.46 5.65 1.72
N SER A 98 6.85 6.03 2.86
CA SER A 98 5.40 6.18 2.99
C SER A 98 4.81 7.21 2.02
N SER A 99 5.47 8.36 1.87
CA SER A 99 5.02 9.41 0.95
C SER A 99 5.19 9.01 -0.53
N ALA A 100 6.22 8.23 -0.86
CA ALA A 100 6.45 7.72 -2.20
C ALA A 100 5.48 6.56 -2.57
N THR A 101 5.18 5.66 -1.63
CA THR A 101 4.13 4.63 -1.80
C THR A 101 2.77 5.31 -1.99
N ALA A 102 2.42 6.29 -1.14
CA ALA A 102 1.15 7.01 -1.27
C ALA A 102 0.99 7.71 -2.63
N LEU A 103 2.05 8.32 -3.17
CA LEU A 103 2.03 8.93 -4.51
C LEU A 103 1.87 7.90 -5.62
N GLY A 104 2.56 6.76 -5.54
CA GLY A 104 2.47 5.67 -6.53
C GLY A 104 1.08 5.01 -6.54
N THR A 105 0.50 4.80 -5.36
CA THR A 105 -0.84 4.23 -5.19
C THR A 105 -1.92 5.20 -5.65
N CYS A 106 -1.81 6.50 -5.36
CA CYS A 106 -2.76 7.53 -5.83
C CYS A 106 -2.76 7.77 -7.35
N LEU A 107 -1.69 7.37 -8.07
CA LEU A 107 -1.61 7.45 -9.53
C LEU A 107 -2.01 6.15 -10.25
N SER A 108 -2.17 5.05 -9.51
CA SER A 108 -2.46 3.72 -10.05
C SER A 108 -3.91 3.26 -9.80
N PHE A 109 -4.71 4.09 -9.11
CA PHE A 109 -6.17 4.00 -9.02
C PHE A 109 -6.83 5.06 -9.91
#